data_AF-A0A966K1P9-F1
#
_entry.id   AF-A0A966K1P9-F1
#
_cell.length_a   1.000
_cell.length_b   1.000
_cell.length_c   1.000
_cell.angle_alpha   90.00
_cell.angle_beta   90.00
_cell.angle_gamma   90.00
#
_symmetry.space_group_name_H-M   'P 1'
#
loop_
_entity.id
_entity.type
_entity.pdbx_description
1 polymer ?
#
loop_
_entity_poly.entity_id
_entity_poly.type
_entity_poly.pdbx_seq_one_letter_code
_entity_poly.pdbx_strand_id
1 'polypeptide(L)'
;MQSIPAIWVRELTLFKRYWRGTTFSAILEPLIFLFGIGLGVGAFLDEIDGVKYVIFVGTGAVATAVIFSSVFPGMYNTFIARTFQKVYDGILA
;
A
#
# COMPACT_ATOMS: atom_id res chain seq x y z
N MET A 1 -29.54 -12.44 2.26
CA MET A 1 -28.27 -12.74 2.97
C MET A 1 -27.15 -13.29 2.05
N GLN A 2 -27.41 -13.68 0.79
CA GLN A 2 -26.38 -14.26 -0.09
C GLN A 2 -25.46 -13.25 -0.82
N SER A 3 -25.68 -11.94 -0.65
CA SER A 3 -24.97 -10.88 -1.38
C SER A 3 -23.59 -10.53 -0.79
N ILE A 4 -23.40 -10.64 0.53
CA ILE A 4 -22.13 -10.31 1.21
C ILE A 4 -20.97 -11.19 0.72
N PRO A 5 -21.09 -12.53 0.62
CA PRO A 5 -20.01 -13.39 0.12
C PRO A 5 -19.62 -13.09 -1.33
N ALA A 6 -20.59 -12.74 -2.19
CA ALA A 6 -20.35 -12.43 -3.59
C ALA A 6 -19.51 -11.15 -3.76
N ILE A 7 -19.77 -10.14 -2.94
CA ILE A 7 -18.98 -8.90 -2.90
C ILE A 7 -17.54 -9.23 -2.48
N TRP A 8 -17.35 -10.01 -1.43
CA TRP A 8 -16.01 -10.41 -0.96
C TRP A 8 -15.18 -11.15 -2.00
N VAL A 9 -15.77 -12.13 -2.70
CA VAL A 9 -15.08 -12.88 -3.76
C VAL A 9 -14.67 -11.97 -4.92
N ARG A 10 -15.52 -11.00 -5.29
CA ARG A 10 -15.21 -10.01 -6.32
C ARG A 10 -14.07 -9.08 -5.88
N GLU A 11 -14.16 -8.51 -4.67
CA GLU A 11 -13.12 -7.65 -4.10
C GLU A 11 -11.77 -8.38 -4.03
N LEU A 12 -11.76 -9.63 -3.58
CA LEU A 12 -10.55 -10.47 -3.50
C LEU A 12 -9.97 -10.78 -4.88
N THR A 13 -10.81 -11.02 -5.88
CA THR A 13 -10.36 -11.30 -7.25
C THR A 13 -9.75 -10.06 -7.91
N LEU A 14 -10.36 -8.90 -7.71
CA LEU A 14 -9.83 -7.62 -8.16
C LEU A 14 -8.52 -7.28 -7.44
N PHE A 15 -8.49 -7.44 -6.12
CA PHE A 15 -7.26 -7.28 -5.34
C PHE A 15 -6.16 -8.20 -5.90
N LYS A 16 -6.42 -9.49 -6.08
CA LYS A 16 -5.44 -10.44 -6.62
C LYS A 16 -4.96 -10.10 -8.05
N ARG A 17 -5.75 -9.38 -8.84
CA ARG A 17 -5.38 -8.91 -10.18
C ARG A 17 -4.51 -7.66 -10.15
N TYR A 18 -4.83 -6.69 -9.28
CA TYR A 18 -4.14 -5.40 -9.24
C TYR A 18 -3.01 -5.33 -8.20
N TRP A 19 -2.99 -6.22 -7.20
CA TRP A 19 -2.08 -6.12 -6.06
C TRP A 19 -0.62 -6.03 -6.51
N ARG A 20 -0.21 -6.78 -7.55
CA ARG A 20 1.17 -6.75 -8.04
C ARG A 20 1.58 -5.36 -8.53
N GLY A 21 0.75 -4.69 -9.32
CA GLY A 21 1.10 -3.38 -9.88
C GLY A 21 1.09 -2.28 -8.82
N THR A 22 0.05 -2.25 -8.00
CA THR A 22 -0.12 -1.20 -6.98
C THR A 22 0.90 -1.35 -5.85
N THR A 23 1.13 -2.59 -5.39
CA THR A 23 2.12 -2.87 -4.33
C THR A 23 3.54 -2.63 -4.84
N PHE A 24 3.82 -2.97 -6.10
CA PHE A 24 5.14 -2.73 -6.67
C PHE A 24 5.47 -1.24 -6.73
N SER A 25 4.55 -0.39 -7.22
CA SER A 25 4.78 1.06 -7.24
C SER A 25 4.91 1.64 -5.82
N ALA A 26 4.07 1.21 -4.89
CA ALA A 26 4.06 1.68 -3.50
C ALA A 26 5.30 1.23 -2.69
N ILE A 27 5.98 0.17 -3.09
CA ILE A 27 7.25 -0.29 -2.49
C ILE A 27 8.44 0.36 -3.19
N LEU A 28 8.40 0.42 -4.52
CA LEU A 28 9.54 0.87 -5.32
C LEU A 28 9.87 2.34 -5.05
N GLU A 29 8.86 3.19 -4.92
CA GLU A 29 9.03 4.62 -4.67
C GLU A 29 9.76 4.92 -3.34
N PRO A 30 9.33 4.39 -2.17
CA PRO A 30 10.08 4.56 -0.94
C PRO A 30 11.44 3.87 -0.96
N LEU A 31 11.61 2.74 -1.67
CA LEU A 31 12.94 2.12 -1.81
C LEU A 31 13.90 2.99 -2.63
N ILE A 32 13.45 3.64 -3.70
CA ILE A 32 14.26 4.58 -4.48
C ILE A 32 14.61 5.79 -3.62
N PHE A 33 13.65 6.31 -2.84
CA PHE A 33 13.88 7.40 -1.91
C PHE A 33 14.90 7.02 -0.83
N LEU A 34 14.79 5.81 -0.28
CA LEU A 34 15.78 5.24 0.63
C LEU A 34 17.14 5.03 -0.01
N PHE A 35 17.20 4.63 -1.28
CA PHE A 35 18.48 4.45 -1.95
C PHE A 35 19.17 5.80 -2.17
N GLY A 36 18.41 6.83 -2.57
CA GLY A 36 18.93 8.18 -2.76
C GLY A 36 19.35 8.85 -1.44
N ILE A 37 18.46 8.87 -0.45
CA ILE A 37 18.71 9.52 0.84
C ILE A 37 19.53 8.64 1.77
N GLY A 38 19.25 7.34 1.83
CA GLY A 38 19.90 6.40 2.74
C GLY A 38 21.36 6.14 2.40
N LEU A 39 21.75 6.11 1.12
CA LEU A 39 23.18 6.04 0.75
C LEU A 39 23.90 7.37 1.02
N GLY A 40 23.24 8.50 0.80
CA GLY A 40 23.82 9.82 1.07
C GLY A 40 23.99 10.06 2.56
N VAL A 41 22.90 10.04 3.32
CA VAL A 41 22.84 10.35 4.74
C VAL A 41 23.46 9.24 5.60
N GLY A 42 23.31 7.97 5.21
CA GLY A 42 23.90 6.83 5.92
C GLY A 42 25.43 6.76 5.83
N ALA A 43 26.05 7.52 4.92
CA ALA A 43 27.50 7.69 4.90
C ALA A 43 28.00 8.67 5.99
N PHE A 44 27.11 9.49 6.55
CA PHE A 44 27.44 10.50 7.58
C PHE A 44 26.87 10.16 8.96
N LEU A 45 25.89 9.27 9.04
CA LEU A 45 25.19 8.87 10.26
C LEU A 45 25.25 7.34 10.44
N ASP A 46 26.07 6.88 11.38
CA ASP A 46 26.15 5.46 11.74
C ASP A 46 24.98 5.03 12.64
N GLU A 47 24.60 5.88 13.60
CA GLU A 47 23.64 5.53 14.64
C GLU A 47 22.76 6.71 15.05
N ILE A 48 21.47 6.42 15.32
CA ILE A 48 20.51 7.35 15.90
C ILE A 48 19.99 6.70 17.18
N ASP A 49 20.20 7.34 18.32
CA ASP A 49 19.68 6.89 19.62
C ASP A 49 20.04 5.42 19.95
N GLY A 50 21.28 5.01 19.62
CA GLY A 50 21.75 3.63 19.84
C GLY A 50 21.17 2.60 18.86
N VAL A 51 20.50 3.03 17.80
CA VAL A 51 20.00 2.16 16.71
C VAL A 51 20.69 2.52 15.40
N LYS A 52 21.24 1.52 14.72
CA LYS A 52 21.86 1.72 13.40
C LYS A 52 20.90 2.43 12.46
N TYR A 53 21.37 3.51 11.84
CA TYR A 53 20.57 4.35 10.94
C TYR A 53 19.83 3.53 9.87
N VAL A 54 20.53 2.56 9.27
CA VAL A 54 19.99 1.65 8.25
C VAL A 54 18.80 0.83 8.76
N ILE A 55 18.82 0.40 10.02
CA ILE A 55 17.72 -0.39 10.62
C ILE A 55 16.52 0.51 10.91
N PHE A 56 16.76 1.69 11.48
CA PHE A 56 15.71 2.67 11.76
C PHE A 56 14.98 3.09 10.47
N VAL A 57 15.75 3.43 9.45
CA VAL A 57 15.23 3.87 8.16
C VAL A 57 14.57 2.73 7.37
N GLY A 58 15.16 1.53 7.40
CA GLY A 58 14.60 0.35 6.76
C GLY A 58 13.24 -0.05 7.35
N THR A 59 13.11 -0.03 8.67
CA THR A 59 11.83 -0.34 9.35
C THR A 59 10.75 0.71 9.06
N GLY A 60 11.10 2.00 9.07
CA GLY A 60 10.18 3.09 8.70
C GLY A 60 9.68 2.98 7.26
N ALA A 61 10.55 2.59 6.32
CA ALA A 61 10.15 2.39 4.93
C ALA A 61 9.23 1.19 4.72
N VAL A 62 9.47 0.07 5.42
CA VAL A 62 8.57 -1.09 5.39
C VAL A 62 7.19 -0.70 5.94
N ALA A 63 7.13 0.01 7.08
CA ALA A 63 5.87 0.49 7.64
C ALA A 63 5.12 1.41 6.67
N THR A 64 5.84 2.34 6.03
CA THR A 64 5.27 3.25 5.02
C THR A 64 4.72 2.47 3.82
N ALA A 65 5.48 1.52 3.28
CA ALA A 65 5.02 0.70 2.17
C ALA A 65 3.73 -0.09 2.49
N VAL A 66 3.62 -0.64 3.71
CA VAL A 66 2.41 -1.35 4.17
C VAL A 66 1.21 -0.39 4.25
N ILE A 67 1.39 0.81 4.81
CA ILE A 67 0.34 1.82 4.92
C ILE A 67 -0.14 2.24 3.54
N PHE A 68 0.78 2.61 2.64
CA PHE A 68 0.43 3.04 1.28
C PHE A 68 -0.22 1.92 0.47
N SER A 69 0.26 0.68 0.58
CA SER A 69 -0.35 -0.48 -0.07
C SER A 69 -1.78 -0.77 0.44
N SER A 70 -2.09 -0.42 1.69
CA SER A 70 -3.41 -0.66 2.29
C SER A 70 -4.40 0.48 2.03
N VAL A 71 -3.94 1.73 2.15
CA VAL A 71 -4.80 2.92 2.09
C VAL A 71 -5.27 3.19 0.66
N PHE A 72 -4.41 3.06 -0.35
CA PHE A 72 -4.80 3.40 -1.73
C PHE A 72 -5.93 2.51 -2.28
N PRO A 73 -5.87 1.17 -2.14
CA PRO A 73 -6.99 0.31 -2.52
C PRO A 73 -8.25 0.57 -1.67
N GLY A 74 -8.10 0.81 -0.36
CA GLY A 74 -9.23 1.04 0.53
C GLY A 74 -9.95 2.38 0.33
N MET A 75 -9.21 3.44 -0.01
CA MET A 75 -9.80 4.75 -0.29
C MET A 75 -10.26 4.87 -1.73
N TYR A 76 -9.35 4.74 -2.70
CA TYR A 76 -9.65 5.09 -4.08
C TYR A 76 -10.53 4.06 -4.78
N ASN A 77 -10.21 2.76 -4.68
CA ASN A 77 -11.02 1.74 -5.37
C ASN A 77 -12.42 1.66 -4.79
N THR A 78 -12.55 1.70 -3.45
CA THR A 78 -13.87 1.67 -2.80
C THR A 78 -14.68 2.92 -3.09
N PHE A 79 -14.05 4.11 -3.08
CA PHE A 79 -14.74 5.36 -3.43
C PHE A 79 -15.24 5.35 -4.88
N ILE A 80 -14.41 4.93 -5.85
CA ILE A 80 -14.81 4.89 -7.27
C ILE A 80 -15.94 3.86 -7.48
N ALA A 81 -15.81 2.67 -6.89
CA ALA A 81 -16.81 1.61 -7.00
C ALA A 81 -18.17 2.02 -6.44
N ARG A 82 -18.18 2.82 -5.36
CA ARG A 82 -19.40 3.33 -4.72
C ARG A 82 -19.99 4.55 -5.44
N THR A 83 -19.18 5.56 -5.69
CA THR A 83 -19.64 6.89 -6.12
C THR A 83 -19.91 6.95 -7.62
N PHE A 84 -19.04 6.36 -8.45
CA PHE A 84 -19.15 6.49 -9.91
C PHE A 84 -19.76 5.25 -10.56
N GLN A 85 -19.34 4.06 -10.13
CA GLN A 85 -19.80 2.81 -10.76
C GLN A 85 -21.08 2.23 -10.15
N LYS A 86 -21.54 2.74 -9.00
CA LYS A 86 -22.73 2.26 -8.27
C LYS A 86 -22.79 0.73 -8.15
N VAL A 87 -21.64 0.09 -8.01
CA VAL A 87 -21.53 -1.38 -8.07
C VAL A 87 -22.28 -2.03 -6.91
N TYR A 88 -22.27 -1.38 -5.75
CA TYR A 88 -22.99 -1.87 -4.58
C TYR A 88 -24.51 -1.81 -4.77
N ASP A 89 -25.03 -0.76 -5.42
CA ASP A 89 -26.47 -0.65 -5.72
C ASP A 89 -26.90 -1.72 -6.73
N GLY A 90 -26.07 -2.02 -7.73
CA GLY A 90 -26.35 -3.06 -8.72
C GLY A 90 -26.21 -4.51 -8.21
N ILE A 91 -25.51 -4.73 -7.08
CA ILE A 91 -25.41 -6.04 -6.42
C ILE A 91 -26.53 -6.24 -5.38
N LEU A 92 -27.08 -5.14 -4.84
CA LEU A 92 -28.14 -5.16 -3.84
C LEU A 92 -29.56 -5.07 -4.41
N ALA A 93 -29.70 -4.62 -5.67
CA ALA A 93 -30.94 -4.68 -6.44
C ALA A 93 -31.24 -6.11 -6.92
#